data_AF-A0A3B6FPE5-F1
#
_entry.id   AF-A0A3B6FPE5-F1
#
_cell.length_a   1.000
_cell.length_b   1.000
_cell.length_c   1.000
_cell.angle_alpha   90.00
_cell.angle_beta   90.00
_cell.angle_gamma   90.00
#
_symmetry.space_group_name_H-M   'P 1'
#
loop_
_entity.id
_entity.type
_entity.pdbx_description
1 polymer ?
#
loop_
_entity_poly.entity_id
_entity_poly.type
_entity_poly.pdbx_seq_one_letter_code
_entity_poly.pdbx_strand_id
1 'polypeptide(L)'
;MESTMKEIRGVGAPCVLDMDDAATVGGGVEDTYGEDRATEEQFVTPWTVSVASGYNLLRDPRYNKGLAFTEKERETHYLRGLLPPAVTSQELQERKIMHNIRQYQLPLQRYMAMMDLQERNERLFYKLLIDNVEELLPIVYTPTVGEACQKYGSIYSRPQGLYISLKEKGKILEVLKNWPERSIQVIVVTDGERILGLGDLGCQGMGIPVGKLSLYTALGGVRPSACLPITLDVGTNNEELLNDEFYIGLRQKRATGQEYADFLHEFMAAVKQNYGEKVLIQFEDFANHNAFDLLARYGTTHLVFNDDIQGTASVVLAGLVAALKLVGGTLAEHTYLFLGAGEAGTGIAELIALEMSRQTKTPIDECRKKIWLVDSKGLIVSARKESLQHFKKPWAHEHEHVRNLLDAVNAIKPTVLIGTSGKGQTFTQEVVEAISSFNEMPIILALSNPTSQAECTAEQAYTWSKGRAVFATGSPFDPVEYNGKIHVPGQANNAYIFPGFGLGVVMSGAIRVHDDMLLAASEALAQQVTQENFDKGLIYPPFSNIRKISAHIAANVAAKAYELGQPPHLPMFLSY
;
A
#
# COMPACT_ATOMS: atom_id res chain seq x y z
N MET A 1 -7.26 -10.42 35.59
CA MET A 1 -6.35 -11.39 36.23
C MET A 1 -4.95 -10.81 36.18
N GLU A 2 -4.67 -9.86 37.06
CA GLU A 2 -3.32 -9.40 37.35
C GLU A 2 -2.73 -10.34 38.40
N SER A 3 -1.41 -10.61 38.33
CA SER A 3 -0.62 -11.44 39.27
C SER A 3 -0.18 -12.85 38.81
N THR A 4 0.12 -13.06 37.52
CA THR A 4 0.90 -14.27 37.13
C THR A 4 1.89 -14.04 35.98
N MET A 5 2.61 -12.90 36.00
CA MET A 5 3.75 -12.66 35.10
C MET A 5 4.87 -11.86 35.77
N LYS A 6 5.22 -12.20 37.03
CA LYS A 6 6.38 -11.62 37.71
C LYS A 6 7.62 -12.51 37.83
N GLU A 7 7.58 -13.74 37.31
CA GLU A 7 8.71 -14.68 37.45
C GLU A 7 9.14 -15.34 36.13
N ILE A 8 9.32 -14.56 35.07
CA ILE A 8 10.22 -14.94 33.97
C ILE A 8 10.83 -13.65 33.39
N ARG A 9 11.85 -13.09 34.05
CA ARG A 9 12.69 -12.03 33.46
C ARG A 9 14.15 -12.35 33.71
N GLY A 10 14.80 -12.88 32.66
CA GLY A 10 16.24 -12.96 32.56
C GLY A 10 16.84 -11.56 32.51
N VAL A 11 18.00 -11.42 33.14
CA VAL A 11 18.78 -10.20 33.28
C VAL A 11 19.26 -9.72 31.90
N GLY A 12 18.94 -8.47 31.51
CA GLY A 12 19.68 -7.73 30.48
C GLY A 12 18.98 -7.36 29.15
N ALA A 13 17.74 -6.86 29.17
CA ALA A 13 17.16 -6.13 28.04
C ALA A 13 16.49 -4.83 28.53
N PRO A 14 16.80 -3.65 27.97
CA PRO A 14 16.26 -2.39 28.47
C PRO A 14 14.74 -2.31 28.21
N CYS A 15 14.00 -1.99 29.28
CA CYS A 15 12.56 -1.72 29.27
C CYS A 15 12.34 -0.21 29.14
N VAL A 16 11.27 0.21 28.48
CA VAL A 16 10.84 1.62 28.33
C VAL A 16 10.54 2.30 29.69
N LEU A 17 10.59 1.54 30.80
CA LEU A 17 10.40 2.04 32.17
C LEU A 17 11.71 2.41 32.89
N ASP A 18 12.89 2.20 32.26
CA ASP A 18 14.20 2.48 32.88
C ASP A 18 14.99 3.59 32.14
N MET A 19 14.32 4.62 31.61
CA MET A 19 14.99 5.81 31.08
C MET A 19 14.98 6.94 32.11
N ASP A 20 16.19 7.41 32.46
CA ASP A 20 16.49 8.52 33.38
C ASP A 20 15.58 9.76 33.16
N ASP A 21 15.08 10.33 34.27
CA ASP A 21 14.34 11.60 34.36
C ASP A 21 15.15 12.85 33.95
N ALA A 22 16.32 12.68 33.33
CA ALA A 22 17.25 13.76 33.00
C ALA A 22 17.64 13.83 31.51
N ALA A 23 16.94 13.11 30.63
CA ALA A 23 17.01 13.37 29.19
C ALA A 23 16.00 14.48 28.85
N THR A 24 16.53 15.67 28.57
CA THR A 24 15.79 16.89 28.21
C THR A 24 14.78 16.68 27.09
N VAL A 25 13.54 16.37 27.47
CA VAL A 25 12.32 16.59 26.72
C VAL A 25 11.54 17.58 27.57
N GLY A 26 11.26 18.77 27.05
CA GLY A 26 10.60 19.83 27.80
C GLY A 26 9.21 19.39 28.27
N GLY A 27 9.11 18.98 29.53
CA GLY A 27 7.85 18.75 30.22
C GLY A 27 7.21 20.09 30.56
N GLY A 28 6.06 20.37 29.93
CA GLY A 28 5.20 21.50 30.28
C GLY A 28 4.57 21.29 31.65
N VAL A 29 4.40 22.38 32.39
CA VAL A 29 3.66 22.38 33.66
C VAL A 29 2.16 22.34 33.32
N GLU A 30 1.49 21.23 33.68
CA GLU A 30 0.03 21.12 33.61
C GLU A 30 -0.62 22.21 34.49
N ASP A 31 -1.62 22.91 33.97
CA ASP A 31 -2.43 23.81 34.78
C ASP A 31 -3.62 23.06 35.44
N THR A 32 -4.38 23.79 36.25
CA THR A 32 -5.46 23.25 37.09
C THR A 32 -6.60 22.60 36.29
N TYR A 33 -6.59 22.69 34.96
CA TYR A 33 -7.55 22.06 34.04
C TYR A 33 -6.94 20.96 33.16
N GLY A 34 -5.64 20.65 33.30
CA GLY A 34 -4.99 19.57 32.57
C GLY A 34 -4.70 19.89 31.09
N GLU A 35 -4.65 21.17 30.71
CA GLU A 35 -4.21 21.58 29.38
C GLU A 35 -2.69 21.78 29.36
N ASP A 36 -2.02 21.10 28.43
CA ASP A 36 -0.56 21.10 28.31
C ASP A 36 -0.08 22.41 27.65
N ARG A 37 0.35 23.37 28.48
CA ARG A 37 0.85 24.69 28.07
C ARG A 37 1.99 24.62 27.03
N ALA A 38 2.71 23.51 26.94
CA ALA A 38 3.78 23.32 25.94
C ALA A 38 3.25 23.28 24.48
N THR A 39 1.96 23.06 24.28
CA THR A 39 1.33 23.10 22.94
C THR A 39 0.99 24.51 22.47
N GLU A 40 0.71 25.44 23.40
CA GLU A 40 0.35 26.83 23.08
C GLU A 40 1.56 27.72 22.74
N GLU A 41 2.75 27.41 23.27
CA GLU A 41 3.99 28.16 23.01
C GLU A 41 4.67 27.83 21.67
N GLN A 42 4.03 27.02 20.82
CA GLN A 42 4.66 26.52 19.60
C GLN A 42 4.59 27.52 18.44
N PHE A 43 5.69 27.63 17.69
CA PHE A 43 5.72 28.42 16.47
C PHE A 43 4.63 27.96 15.47
N VAL A 44 3.72 28.86 15.10
CA VAL A 44 2.69 28.62 14.09
C VAL A 44 3.02 29.36 12.80
N THR A 45 2.81 28.71 11.66
CA THR A 45 2.93 29.37 10.35
C THR A 45 1.83 30.44 10.21
N PRO A 46 2.17 31.73 10.02
CA PRO A 46 1.19 32.81 9.91
C PRO A 46 0.57 32.84 8.50
N TRP A 47 -0.27 31.84 8.19
CA TRP A 47 -0.94 31.76 6.90
C TRP A 47 -1.86 32.96 6.67
N THR A 48 -1.82 33.51 5.46
CA THR A 48 -2.76 34.55 5.03
C THR A 48 -3.64 34.00 3.91
N VAL A 49 -4.93 34.32 3.96
CA VAL A 49 -5.90 33.88 2.96
C VAL A 49 -6.33 35.11 2.16
N SER A 50 -6.22 35.02 0.83
CA SER A 50 -6.69 36.04 -0.10
C SER A 50 -7.45 35.38 -1.25
N VAL A 51 -8.33 36.14 -1.90
CA VAL A 51 -9.10 35.63 -3.05
C VAL A 51 -8.14 35.39 -4.22
N ALA A 52 -8.04 34.13 -4.68
CA ALA A 52 -7.27 33.79 -5.87
C ALA A 52 -7.90 34.41 -7.13
N SER A 53 -7.09 35.15 -7.88
CA SER A 53 -7.46 35.79 -9.14
C SER A 53 -6.26 35.91 -10.06
N GLY A 54 -6.49 36.26 -11.34
CA GLY A 54 -5.44 36.44 -12.33
C GLY A 54 -4.54 35.20 -12.45
N TYR A 55 -3.22 35.42 -12.56
CA TYR A 55 -2.25 34.34 -12.64
C TYR A 55 -2.13 33.49 -11.38
N ASN A 56 -2.47 34.01 -10.19
CA ASN A 56 -2.44 33.19 -8.96
C ASN A 56 -3.48 32.07 -9.05
N LEU A 57 -4.68 32.37 -9.55
CA LEU A 57 -5.72 31.37 -9.80
C LEU A 57 -5.33 30.38 -10.91
N LEU A 58 -4.67 30.84 -11.98
CA LEU A 58 -4.24 29.97 -13.09
C LEU A 58 -3.07 29.05 -12.73
N ARG A 59 -2.26 29.43 -11.74
CA ARG A 59 -1.06 28.68 -11.30
C ARG A 59 -1.37 27.72 -10.14
N ASP A 60 -2.49 27.89 -9.47
CA ASP A 60 -2.93 26.98 -8.42
C ASP A 60 -3.66 25.77 -9.05
N PRO A 61 -3.06 24.56 -9.03
CA PRO A 61 -3.64 23.38 -9.67
C PRO A 61 -4.97 22.95 -9.06
N ARG A 62 -5.25 23.30 -7.80
CA ARG A 62 -6.50 22.97 -7.09
C ARG A 62 -7.70 23.68 -7.68
N TYR A 63 -7.48 24.91 -8.17
CA TYR A 63 -8.55 25.78 -8.66
C TYR A 63 -8.48 26.03 -10.18
N ASN A 64 -7.33 25.81 -10.82
CA ASN A 64 -7.19 26.03 -12.24
C ASN A 64 -8.11 25.10 -13.05
N LYS A 65 -8.94 25.68 -13.91
CA LYS A 65 -9.84 24.98 -14.84
C LYS A 65 -9.33 25.01 -16.29
N GLY A 66 -8.20 25.67 -16.55
CA GLY A 66 -7.70 25.92 -17.90
C GLY A 66 -8.77 26.62 -18.75
N LEU A 67 -9.07 26.07 -19.92
CA LEU A 67 -10.06 26.66 -20.83
C LEU A 67 -11.53 26.45 -20.37
N ALA A 68 -11.76 25.73 -19.27
CA ALA A 68 -13.10 25.48 -18.71
C ALA A 68 -13.56 26.57 -17.74
N PHE A 69 -12.75 27.60 -17.50
CA PHE A 69 -13.27 28.84 -16.93
C PHE A 69 -14.31 29.44 -17.87
N THR A 70 -15.53 29.63 -17.36
CA THR A 70 -16.63 30.29 -18.06
C THR A 70 -16.34 31.77 -18.26
N GLU A 71 -17.02 32.42 -19.20
CA GLU A 71 -16.88 33.87 -19.41
C GLU A 71 -17.11 34.69 -18.13
N LYS A 72 -18.12 34.31 -17.33
CA LYS A 72 -18.41 34.96 -16.04
C LYS A 72 -17.28 34.78 -15.02
N GLU A 73 -16.72 33.57 -14.90
CA GLU A 73 -15.56 33.34 -14.03
C GLU A 73 -14.34 34.14 -14.51
N ARG A 74 -14.12 34.22 -15.82
CA ARG A 74 -13.02 34.99 -16.41
C ARG A 74 -13.13 36.48 -16.12
N GLU A 75 -14.34 37.04 -16.19
CA GLU A 75 -14.61 38.43 -15.83
C GLU A 75 -14.41 38.67 -14.32
N THR A 76 -15.00 37.80 -13.49
CA THR A 76 -15.01 37.96 -12.03
C THR A 76 -13.63 37.79 -11.39
N HIS A 77 -12.80 36.89 -11.94
CA HIS A 77 -11.48 36.57 -11.40
C HIS A 77 -10.32 37.17 -12.21
N TYR A 78 -10.57 38.20 -13.02
CA TYR A 78 -9.54 38.92 -13.78
C TYR A 78 -8.71 38.02 -14.71
N LEU A 79 -9.36 37.07 -15.40
CA LEU A 79 -8.74 36.15 -16.37
C LEU A 79 -8.98 36.57 -17.83
N ARG A 80 -9.85 37.55 -18.08
CA ARG A 80 -10.17 38.03 -19.44
C ARG A 80 -8.89 38.54 -20.12
N GLY A 81 -8.58 37.99 -21.30
CA GLY A 81 -7.35 38.29 -22.04
C GLY A 81 -6.13 37.45 -21.65
N LEU A 82 -6.17 36.74 -20.50
CA LEU A 82 -5.11 35.79 -20.11
C LEU A 82 -5.31 34.40 -20.74
N LEU A 83 -6.55 34.07 -21.11
CA LEU A 83 -6.94 32.85 -21.79
C LEU A 83 -7.48 33.17 -23.19
N PRO A 84 -7.34 32.26 -24.17
CA PRO A 84 -7.94 32.43 -25.48
C PRO A 84 -9.47 32.46 -25.40
N PRO A 85 -10.17 33.03 -26.40
CA PRO A 85 -11.62 33.27 -26.33
C PRO A 85 -12.49 32.01 -26.18
N ALA A 86 -12.00 30.84 -26.60
CA ALA A 86 -12.77 29.61 -26.52
C ALA A 86 -12.93 29.16 -25.06
N VAL A 87 -14.18 28.84 -24.67
CA VAL A 87 -14.50 28.07 -23.45
C VAL A 87 -14.68 26.62 -23.85
N THR A 88 -13.98 25.70 -23.21
CA THR A 88 -14.06 24.26 -23.50
C THR A 88 -14.56 23.49 -22.30
N SER A 89 -15.39 22.46 -22.53
CA SER A 89 -15.85 21.58 -21.46
C SER A 89 -14.72 20.71 -20.90
N GLN A 90 -14.90 20.18 -19.69
CA GLN A 90 -13.94 19.28 -19.07
C GLN A 90 -13.73 18.02 -19.92
N GLU A 91 -14.79 17.49 -20.52
CA GLU A 91 -14.77 16.28 -21.36
C GLU A 91 -13.99 16.52 -22.66
N LEU A 92 -14.06 17.73 -23.24
CA LEU A 92 -13.24 18.07 -24.40
C LEU A 92 -11.76 18.20 -24.02
N GLN A 93 -11.45 18.77 -22.85
CA GLN A 93 -10.07 18.81 -22.36
C GLN A 93 -9.54 17.40 -22.11
N GLU A 94 -10.32 16.53 -21.48
CA GLU A 94 -9.98 15.13 -21.24
C GLU A 94 -9.63 14.41 -22.56
N ARG A 95 -10.51 14.48 -23.57
CA ARG A 95 -10.25 13.89 -24.89
C ARG A 95 -8.98 14.43 -25.54
N LYS A 96 -8.73 15.73 -25.44
CA LYS A 96 -7.51 16.36 -25.97
C LYS A 96 -6.26 15.82 -25.28
N ILE A 97 -6.29 15.69 -23.96
CA ILE A 97 -5.15 15.18 -23.19
C ILE A 97 -4.93 13.70 -23.50
N MET A 98 -5.97 12.85 -23.52
CA MET A 98 -5.84 11.44 -23.90
C MET A 98 -5.29 11.26 -25.31
N HIS A 99 -5.71 12.10 -26.26
CA HIS A 99 -5.15 12.11 -27.61
C HIS A 99 -3.64 12.36 -27.60
N ASN A 100 -3.16 13.32 -26.81
CA ASN A 100 -1.74 13.62 -26.67
C ASN A 100 -0.99 12.50 -25.93
N ILE A 101 -1.54 11.95 -24.85
CA ILE A 101 -0.92 10.88 -24.07
C ILE A 101 -0.64 9.66 -24.96
N ARG A 102 -1.59 9.28 -25.80
CA ARG A 102 -1.47 8.13 -26.72
C ARG A 102 -0.41 8.34 -27.82
N GLN A 103 0.02 9.58 -28.09
CA GLN A 103 1.08 9.86 -29.05
C GLN A 103 2.50 9.69 -28.47
N TYR A 104 2.66 9.71 -27.15
CA TYR A 104 3.95 9.42 -26.54
C TYR A 104 4.35 7.96 -26.77
N GLN A 105 5.62 7.77 -27.11
CA GLN A 105 6.17 6.46 -27.47
C GLN A 105 6.56 5.65 -26.23
N LEU A 106 7.06 6.32 -25.20
CA LEU A 106 7.53 5.67 -23.97
C LEU A 106 6.51 5.80 -22.84
N PRO A 107 6.25 4.75 -22.04
CA PRO A 107 5.42 4.84 -20.84
C PRO A 107 5.86 5.96 -19.88
N LEU A 108 7.18 6.12 -19.69
CA LEU A 108 7.73 7.18 -18.85
C LEU A 108 7.35 8.61 -19.31
N GLN A 109 7.26 8.85 -20.63
CA GLN A 109 6.81 10.15 -21.15
C GLN A 109 5.34 10.39 -20.81
N ARG A 110 4.51 9.34 -20.85
CA ARG A 110 3.10 9.40 -20.44
C ARG A 110 2.99 9.67 -18.93
N TYR A 111 3.83 9.04 -18.12
CA TYR A 111 3.93 9.31 -16.67
C TYR A 111 4.26 10.78 -16.42
N MET A 112 5.32 11.32 -17.04
CA MET A 112 5.72 12.72 -16.89
C MET A 112 4.59 13.69 -17.29
N ALA A 113 3.88 13.40 -18.39
CA ALA A 113 2.73 14.20 -18.81
C ALA A 113 1.56 14.15 -17.82
N MET A 114 1.33 13.00 -17.17
CA MET A 114 0.33 12.83 -16.13
C MET A 114 0.68 13.60 -14.85
N MET A 115 1.94 13.56 -14.41
CA MET A 115 2.39 14.31 -13.23
C MET A 115 2.36 15.83 -13.49
N ASP A 116 2.76 16.29 -14.68
CA ASP A 116 2.62 17.69 -15.08
C ASP A 116 1.14 18.13 -15.12
N LEU A 117 0.23 17.25 -15.53
CA LEU A 117 -1.20 17.56 -15.49
C LEU A 117 -1.71 17.69 -14.05
N GLN A 118 -1.32 16.79 -13.15
CA GLN A 118 -1.68 16.84 -11.74
C GLN A 118 -1.30 18.19 -11.12
N GLU A 119 -0.08 18.65 -11.37
CA GLU A 119 0.47 19.91 -10.88
C GLU A 119 0.05 21.16 -11.68
N ARG A 120 -0.86 21.00 -12.65
CA ARG A 120 -1.45 22.13 -13.41
C ARG A 120 -2.96 22.23 -13.27
N ASN A 121 -3.68 21.12 -13.22
CA ASN A 121 -5.13 21.04 -13.12
C ASN A 121 -5.52 19.71 -12.47
N GLU A 122 -5.54 19.71 -11.14
CA GLU A 122 -5.75 18.55 -10.28
C GLU A 122 -7.08 17.84 -10.62
N ARG A 123 -8.15 18.61 -10.84
CA ARG A 123 -9.49 18.06 -11.15
C ARG A 123 -9.53 17.37 -12.50
N LEU A 124 -8.86 17.92 -13.51
CA LEU A 124 -8.77 17.28 -14.83
C LEU A 124 -7.92 16.01 -14.78
N PHE A 125 -6.81 16.02 -14.03
CA PHE A 125 -6.00 14.83 -13.78
C PHE A 125 -6.84 13.68 -13.21
N TYR A 126 -7.56 13.92 -12.11
CA TYR A 126 -8.38 12.87 -11.48
C TYR A 126 -9.54 12.43 -12.36
N LYS A 127 -10.23 13.37 -13.03
CA LYS A 127 -11.32 13.03 -13.94
C LYS A 127 -10.84 12.12 -15.08
N LEU A 128 -9.71 12.47 -15.69
CA LEU A 128 -9.08 11.68 -16.77
C LEU A 128 -8.64 10.29 -16.27
N LEU A 129 -8.06 10.21 -15.06
CA LEU A 129 -7.65 8.94 -14.46
C LEU A 129 -8.84 8.04 -14.10
N ILE A 130 -9.95 8.60 -13.60
CA ILE A 130 -11.16 7.84 -13.26
C ILE A 130 -11.79 7.22 -14.51
N ASP A 131 -12.01 8.02 -15.54
CA ASP A 131 -12.71 7.59 -16.76
C ASP A 131 -11.89 6.62 -17.61
N ASN A 132 -10.55 6.63 -17.46
CA ASN A 132 -9.63 5.82 -18.27
C ASN A 132 -8.74 4.93 -17.39
N VAL A 133 -9.24 4.49 -16.23
CA VAL A 133 -8.45 3.83 -15.18
C VAL A 133 -7.70 2.60 -15.68
N GLU A 134 -8.31 1.75 -16.51
CA GLU A 134 -7.66 0.53 -17.00
C GLU A 134 -6.46 0.83 -17.93
N GLU A 135 -6.52 1.91 -18.72
CA GLU A 135 -5.43 2.33 -19.62
C GLU A 135 -4.32 3.10 -18.87
N LEU A 136 -4.70 3.88 -17.85
CA LEU A 136 -3.78 4.80 -17.19
C LEU A 136 -3.19 4.27 -15.88
N LEU A 137 -3.81 3.26 -15.24
CA LEU A 137 -3.28 2.65 -14.03
C LEU A 137 -1.84 2.13 -14.23
N PRO A 138 -1.50 1.42 -15.33
CA PRO A 138 -0.12 1.00 -15.58
C PRO A 138 0.87 2.15 -15.83
N ILE A 139 0.35 3.36 -16.13
CA ILE A 139 1.14 4.57 -16.38
C ILE A 139 1.41 5.32 -15.09
N VAL A 140 0.40 5.58 -14.25
CA VAL A 140 0.54 6.36 -13.00
C VAL A 140 0.93 5.50 -11.79
N TYR A 141 0.89 4.19 -11.95
CA TYR A 141 1.24 3.21 -10.93
C TYR A 141 2.12 2.10 -11.54
N THR A 142 2.09 0.88 -10.99
CA THR A 142 2.95 -0.21 -11.44
C THR A 142 2.57 -0.67 -12.86
N PRO A 143 3.56 -0.91 -13.74
CA PRO A 143 5.01 -0.92 -13.47
C PRO A 143 5.72 0.43 -13.69
N THR A 144 5.14 1.39 -14.41
CA THR A 144 5.84 2.61 -14.88
C THR A 144 6.33 3.50 -13.73
N VAL A 145 5.60 3.56 -12.60
CA VAL A 145 6.04 4.32 -11.42
C VAL A 145 7.40 3.84 -10.87
N GLY A 146 7.72 2.54 -11.02
CA GLY A 146 9.02 2.00 -10.63
C GLY A 146 10.15 2.55 -11.51
N GLU A 147 9.93 2.63 -12.83
CA GLU A 147 10.87 3.27 -13.75
C GLU A 147 11.02 4.77 -13.44
N ALA A 148 9.92 5.44 -13.12
CA ALA A 148 9.95 6.83 -12.70
C ALA A 148 10.78 7.03 -11.42
N CYS A 149 10.68 6.14 -10.43
CA CYS A 149 11.54 6.16 -9.24
C CYS A 149 13.02 5.91 -9.56
N GLN A 150 13.36 5.03 -10.49
CA GLN A 150 14.76 4.82 -10.90
C GLN A 150 15.35 6.08 -11.54
N LYS A 151 14.54 6.82 -12.29
CA LYS A 151 14.96 8.01 -13.05
C LYS A 151 14.55 9.33 -12.39
N TYR A 152 14.09 9.30 -11.13
CA TYR A 152 13.35 10.39 -10.52
C TYR A 152 14.14 11.71 -10.52
N GLY A 153 15.44 11.67 -10.22
CA GLY A 153 16.30 12.86 -10.26
C GLY A 153 16.42 13.45 -11.66
N SER A 154 16.59 12.61 -12.69
CA SER A 154 16.73 13.05 -14.09
C SER A 154 15.44 13.61 -14.71
N ILE A 155 14.27 13.16 -14.23
CA ILE A 155 12.95 13.62 -14.70
C ILE A 155 12.31 14.65 -13.75
N TYR A 156 13.00 15.01 -12.67
CA TYR A 156 12.47 15.88 -11.64
C TYR A 156 12.07 17.23 -12.22
N SER A 157 10.86 17.70 -11.89
CA SER A 157 10.34 18.96 -12.41
C SER A 157 9.64 19.75 -11.30
N ARG A 158 8.32 19.59 -11.16
CA ARG A 158 7.56 20.21 -10.07
C ARG A 158 7.65 19.33 -8.81
N PRO A 159 7.94 19.92 -7.63
CA PRO A 159 8.00 19.17 -6.39
C PRO A 159 6.62 18.60 -6.04
N GLN A 160 6.58 17.35 -5.61
CA GLN A 160 5.38 16.69 -5.08
C GLN A 160 5.72 16.04 -3.74
N GLY A 161 4.83 16.22 -2.77
CA GLY A 161 5.02 15.70 -1.41
C GLY A 161 6.00 16.51 -0.56
N LEU A 162 6.36 15.92 0.57
CA LEU A 162 7.22 16.52 1.59
C LEU A 162 8.43 15.62 1.86
N TYR A 163 9.62 16.20 1.83
CA TYR A 163 10.87 15.49 2.08
C TYR A 163 11.37 15.84 3.47
N ILE A 164 11.71 14.83 4.27
CA ILE A 164 12.23 14.99 5.62
C ILE A 164 13.50 14.15 5.71
N SER A 165 14.65 14.77 5.91
CA SER A 165 15.94 14.08 5.94
C SER A 165 16.54 14.08 7.34
N LEU A 166 17.64 13.32 7.53
CA LEU A 166 18.42 13.36 8.77
C LEU A 166 18.91 14.76 9.15
N LYS A 167 19.02 15.69 8.21
CA LYS A 167 19.40 17.09 8.49
C LYS A 167 18.33 17.85 9.27
N GLU A 168 17.08 17.38 9.22
CA GLU A 168 15.95 17.97 9.91
C GLU A 168 15.64 17.26 11.25
N LYS A 169 16.51 16.34 11.72
CA LYS A 169 16.40 15.75 13.07
C LYS A 169 16.39 16.86 14.13
N GLY A 170 15.43 16.80 15.05
CA GLY A 170 15.11 17.81 16.04
C GLY A 170 14.18 18.93 15.56
N LYS A 171 13.80 18.94 14.28
CA LYS A 171 12.99 20.00 13.64
C LYS A 171 11.89 19.44 12.74
N ILE A 172 11.55 18.16 12.82
CA ILE A 172 10.59 17.53 11.91
C ILE A 172 9.21 18.24 11.96
N LEU A 173 8.77 18.64 13.16
CA LEU A 173 7.52 19.39 13.33
C LEU A 173 7.51 20.72 12.55
N GLU A 174 8.65 21.43 12.49
CA GLU A 174 8.78 22.67 11.72
C GLU A 174 8.62 22.40 10.22
N VAL A 175 9.18 21.29 9.74
CA VAL A 175 9.04 20.87 8.33
C VAL A 175 7.59 20.56 8.00
N LEU A 176 6.88 19.83 8.87
CA LEU A 176 5.44 19.53 8.69
C LEU A 176 4.60 20.80 8.62
N LYS A 177 4.96 21.85 9.39
CA LYS A 177 4.25 23.13 9.39
C LYS A 177 4.40 23.96 8.11
N ASN A 178 5.35 23.61 7.25
CA ASN A 178 5.50 24.21 5.91
C ASN A 178 4.48 23.66 4.90
N TRP A 179 3.87 22.50 5.17
CA TRP A 179 2.82 21.97 4.29
C TRP A 179 1.57 22.87 4.33
N PRO A 180 1.03 23.30 3.18
CA PRO A 180 -0.01 24.33 3.13
C PRO A 180 -1.39 23.82 3.55
N GLU A 181 -1.64 22.51 3.50
CA GLU A 181 -2.92 21.92 3.91
C GLU A 181 -2.88 21.50 5.38
N ARG A 182 -3.78 22.05 6.19
CA ARG A 182 -3.82 21.78 7.64
C ARG A 182 -4.55 20.48 8.01
N SER A 183 -5.54 20.08 7.21
CA SER A 183 -6.44 18.97 7.53
C SER A 183 -6.03 17.69 6.80
N ILE A 184 -4.84 17.18 7.12
CA ILE A 184 -4.34 15.92 6.58
C ILE A 184 -5.04 14.75 7.25
N GLN A 185 -5.45 13.78 6.43
CA GLN A 185 -6.19 12.58 6.86
C GLN A 185 -5.44 11.31 6.47
N VAL A 186 -4.68 11.32 5.36
CA VAL A 186 -3.90 10.17 4.89
C VAL A 186 -2.48 10.62 4.53
N ILE A 187 -1.51 10.02 5.20
CA ILE A 187 -0.09 10.11 4.88
C ILE A 187 0.32 8.77 4.27
N VAL A 188 1.00 8.80 3.14
CA VAL A 188 1.76 7.64 2.66
C VAL A 188 3.23 8.01 2.78
N VAL A 189 4.00 7.18 3.49
CA VAL A 189 5.39 7.44 3.82
C VAL A 189 6.27 6.27 3.42
N THR A 190 7.45 6.58 2.89
CA THR A 190 8.50 5.61 2.53
C THR A 190 9.88 6.14 2.92
N ASP A 191 10.84 5.24 3.16
CA ASP A 191 12.28 5.57 3.18
C ASP A 191 13.02 5.13 1.90
N GLY A 192 12.28 4.57 0.94
CA GLY A 192 12.79 4.13 -0.36
C GLY A 192 13.76 2.96 -0.32
N GLU A 193 13.85 2.19 0.77
CA GLU A 193 14.81 1.08 0.90
C GLU A 193 14.45 -0.13 0.04
N ARG A 194 13.16 -0.35 -0.21
CA ARG A 194 12.66 -1.52 -0.96
C ARG A 194 11.54 -1.14 -1.92
N ILE A 195 11.85 -0.27 -2.90
CA ILE A 195 10.86 0.12 -3.92
C ILE A 195 10.51 -1.08 -4.80
N LEU A 196 9.30 -1.63 -4.64
CA LEU A 196 8.83 -2.79 -5.39
C LEU A 196 9.84 -3.97 -5.35
N GLY A 197 10.22 -4.49 -6.52
CA GLY A 197 11.31 -5.45 -6.71
C GLY A 197 12.62 -4.80 -7.20
N LEU A 198 12.75 -3.47 -7.10
CA LEU A 198 13.87 -2.69 -7.65
C LEU A 198 14.95 -2.37 -6.59
N GLY A 199 14.63 -2.58 -5.31
CA GLY A 199 15.57 -2.39 -4.20
C GLY A 199 15.64 -0.95 -3.71
N ASP A 200 16.81 -0.55 -3.23
CA ASP A 200 17.04 0.74 -2.60
C ASP A 200 17.15 1.86 -3.66
N LEU A 201 16.19 2.78 -3.65
CA LEU A 201 16.19 3.98 -4.48
C LEU A 201 16.25 5.28 -3.66
N GLY A 202 16.45 5.18 -2.35
CA GLY A 202 16.59 6.32 -1.44
C GLY A 202 15.49 7.37 -1.59
N CYS A 203 15.90 8.63 -1.66
CA CYS A 203 14.99 9.78 -1.81
C CYS A 203 14.17 9.76 -3.12
N GLN A 204 14.61 9.01 -4.14
CA GLN A 204 13.85 8.85 -5.39
C GLN A 204 12.60 7.96 -5.26
N GLY A 205 12.42 7.33 -4.10
CA GLY A 205 11.23 6.56 -3.75
C GLY A 205 9.93 7.38 -3.69
N MET A 206 10.00 8.73 -3.66
CA MET A 206 8.83 9.63 -3.55
C MET A 206 7.73 9.35 -4.58
N GLY A 207 8.07 8.86 -5.77
CA GLY A 207 7.09 8.50 -6.80
C GLY A 207 6.03 7.50 -6.29
N ILE A 208 6.37 6.62 -5.35
CA ILE A 208 5.45 5.63 -4.79
C ILE A 208 4.37 6.29 -3.90
N PRO A 209 4.70 7.05 -2.84
CA PRO A 209 3.70 7.81 -2.08
C PRO A 209 2.80 8.69 -2.95
N VAL A 210 3.37 9.38 -3.94
CA VAL A 210 2.61 10.25 -4.87
C VAL A 210 1.61 9.41 -5.69
N GLY A 211 2.05 8.29 -6.26
CA GLY A 211 1.20 7.37 -7.00
C GLY A 211 0.09 6.79 -6.14
N LYS A 212 0.41 6.28 -4.95
CA LYS A 212 -0.56 5.70 -4.00
C LYS A 212 -1.64 6.71 -3.60
N LEU A 213 -1.27 7.94 -3.25
CA LEU A 213 -2.23 8.97 -2.87
C LEU A 213 -3.08 9.47 -4.04
N SER A 214 -2.53 9.41 -5.26
CA SER A 214 -3.32 9.63 -6.47
C SER A 214 -4.41 8.56 -6.63
N LEU A 215 -4.10 7.30 -6.30
CA LEU A 215 -5.07 6.20 -6.30
C LEU A 215 -6.08 6.26 -5.13
N TYR A 216 -5.66 6.70 -3.94
CA TYR A 216 -6.58 7.01 -2.85
C TYR A 216 -7.69 7.97 -3.28
N THR A 217 -7.34 8.99 -4.06
CA THR A 217 -8.32 9.90 -4.62
C THR A 217 -9.09 9.28 -5.77
N ALA A 218 -8.39 8.78 -6.80
CA ALA A 218 -9.02 8.35 -8.04
C ALA A 218 -9.92 7.12 -7.84
N LEU A 219 -9.52 6.19 -6.99
CA LEU A 219 -10.21 4.93 -6.76
C LEU A 219 -11.09 4.97 -5.50
N GLY A 220 -10.57 5.57 -4.41
CA GLY A 220 -11.27 5.62 -3.11
C GLY A 220 -12.10 6.88 -2.89
N GLY A 221 -11.82 7.98 -3.59
CA GLY A 221 -12.53 9.25 -3.37
C GLY A 221 -12.08 10.03 -2.12
N VAL A 222 -10.92 9.71 -1.57
CA VAL A 222 -10.26 10.56 -0.56
C VAL A 222 -9.96 11.92 -1.18
N ARG A 223 -10.07 13.00 -0.40
CA ARG A 223 -9.80 14.36 -0.90
C ARG A 223 -8.28 14.53 -1.12
N PRO A 224 -7.82 14.98 -2.29
CA PRO A 224 -6.38 15.21 -2.56
C PRO A 224 -5.73 16.15 -1.56
N SER A 225 -6.44 17.22 -1.19
CA SER A 225 -5.95 18.20 -0.20
C SER A 225 -5.81 17.64 1.22
N ALA A 226 -6.32 16.42 1.48
CA ALA A 226 -6.18 15.71 2.75
C ALA A 226 -5.10 14.60 2.68
N CYS A 227 -4.41 14.50 1.54
CA CYS A 227 -3.36 13.53 1.28
C CYS A 227 -1.99 14.20 1.40
N LEU A 228 -1.03 13.54 2.04
CA LEU A 228 0.34 14.03 2.19
C LEU A 228 1.36 12.92 1.86
N PRO A 229 2.03 12.97 0.68
CA PRO A 229 3.12 12.06 0.35
C PRO A 229 4.38 12.48 1.10
N ILE A 230 5.06 11.53 1.74
CA ILE A 230 6.30 11.79 2.49
C ILE A 230 7.40 10.81 2.08
N THR A 231 8.62 11.33 1.94
CA THR A 231 9.84 10.52 1.87
C THR A 231 10.78 10.88 3.00
N LEU A 232 11.23 9.85 3.72
CA LEU A 232 12.17 9.94 4.82
C LEU A 232 13.58 9.62 4.30
N ASP A 233 14.37 10.66 4.06
CA ASP A 233 15.69 10.53 3.46
C ASP A 233 16.77 10.35 4.54
N VAL A 234 17.11 9.08 4.78
CA VAL A 234 18.18 8.67 5.71
C VAL A 234 19.48 8.29 5.00
N GLY A 235 19.61 8.66 3.71
CA GLY A 235 20.66 8.18 2.81
C GLY A 235 20.21 6.98 1.97
N THR A 236 21.12 6.45 1.15
CA THR A 236 20.88 5.27 0.30
C THR A 236 22.14 4.40 0.23
N ASN A 237 21.94 3.08 0.18
CA ASN A 237 23.01 2.13 -0.03
C ASN A 237 23.29 1.86 -1.51
N ASN A 238 22.49 2.43 -2.42
CA ASN A 238 22.64 2.29 -3.86
C ASN A 238 23.84 3.11 -4.37
N GLU A 239 24.91 2.43 -4.75
CA GLU A 239 26.14 3.06 -5.26
C GLU A 239 25.93 3.81 -6.59
N GLU A 240 25.02 3.36 -7.44
CA GLU A 240 24.74 4.05 -8.70
C GLU A 240 24.14 5.43 -8.42
N LEU A 241 23.19 5.52 -7.49
CA LEU A 241 22.58 6.79 -7.09
C LEU A 241 23.54 7.70 -6.32
N LEU A 242 24.41 7.14 -5.48
CA LEU A 242 25.43 7.94 -4.77
C LEU A 242 26.38 8.65 -5.75
N ASN A 243 26.68 7.99 -6.88
CA ASN A 243 27.55 8.51 -7.94
C ASN A 243 26.81 9.30 -9.02
N ASP A 244 25.48 9.24 -9.09
CA ASP A 244 24.67 9.95 -10.09
C ASP A 244 24.58 11.45 -9.77
N GLU A 245 25.04 12.32 -10.66
CA GLU A 245 24.98 13.78 -10.50
C GLU A 245 23.56 14.34 -10.32
N PHE A 246 22.54 13.63 -10.81
CA PHE A 246 21.13 14.03 -10.72
C PHE A 246 20.42 13.49 -9.47
N TYR A 247 21.07 12.67 -8.64
CA TYR A 247 20.46 12.18 -7.40
C TYR A 247 20.06 13.34 -6.48
N ILE A 248 18.80 13.31 -6.03
CA ILE A 248 18.15 14.39 -5.28
C ILE A 248 18.22 14.24 -3.76
N GLY A 249 18.70 13.09 -3.26
CA GLY A 249 18.76 12.80 -1.83
C GLY A 249 20.11 13.09 -1.17
N LEU A 250 20.22 12.74 0.10
CA LEU A 250 21.47 12.78 0.85
C LEU A 250 22.49 11.81 0.25
N ARG A 251 23.62 12.34 -0.22
CA ARG A 251 24.74 11.57 -0.78
C ARG A 251 25.58 10.91 0.32
N GLN A 252 24.94 10.02 1.06
CA GLN A 252 25.53 9.21 2.13
C GLN A 252 24.86 7.84 2.19
N LYS A 253 25.55 6.88 2.83
CA LYS A 253 24.95 5.59 3.16
C LYS A 253 23.81 5.74 4.16
N ARG A 254 22.91 4.74 4.17
CA ARG A 254 21.76 4.74 5.09
C ARG A 254 22.22 4.80 6.54
N ALA A 255 21.61 5.68 7.33
CA ALA A 255 21.70 5.57 8.79
C ALA A 255 21.04 4.27 9.26
N THR A 256 21.59 3.67 10.31
CA THR A 256 21.11 2.39 10.86
C THR A 256 21.07 2.44 12.39
N GLY A 257 20.44 1.43 13.01
CA GLY A 257 20.40 1.30 14.46
C GLY A 257 19.66 2.47 15.14
N GLN A 258 20.24 2.97 16.23
CA GLN A 258 19.57 3.96 17.09
C GLN A 258 19.30 5.28 16.38
N GLU A 259 20.19 5.74 15.50
CA GLU A 259 20.02 7.02 14.81
C GLU A 259 18.75 7.03 13.94
N TYR A 260 18.54 5.95 13.18
CA TYR A 260 17.34 5.72 12.37
C TYR A 260 16.09 5.58 13.25
N ALA A 261 16.19 4.81 14.33
CA ALA A 261 15.08 4.58 15.25
C ALA A 261 14.60 5.88 15.94
N ASP A 262 15.53 6.74 16.36
CA ASP A 262 15.22 8.04 16.96
C ASP A 262 14.56 8.98 15.95
N PHE A 263 15.09 9.02 14.72
CA PHE A 263 14.56 9.85 13.65
C PHE A 263 13.12 9.47 13.28
N LEU A 264 12.84 8.16 13.15
CA LEU A 264 11.48 7.69 12.93
C LEU A 264 10.55 7.95 14.11
N HIS A 265 11.05 7.85 15.34
CA HIS A 265 10.26 8.15 16.52
C HIS A 265 9.86 9.63 16.57
N GLU A 266 10.80 10.53 16.30
CA GLU A 266 10.52 11.96 16.18
C GLU A 266 9.48 12.23 15.08
N PHE A 267 9.61 11.60 13.91
CA PHE A 267 8.64 11.73 12.82
C PHE A 267 7.22 11.33 13.27
N MET A 268 7.07 10.14 13.86
CA MET A 268 5.76 9.65 14.28
C MET A 268 5.14 10.55 15.36
N ALA A 269 5.94 11.00 16.34
CA ALA A 269 5.50 11.93 17.36
C ALA A 269 5.06 13.28 16.76
N ALA A 270 5.86 13.85 15.84
CA ALA A 270 5.55 15.12 15.19
C ALA A 270 4.28 15.04 14.32
N VAL A 271 4.06 13.92 13.62
CA VAL A 271 2.84 13.68 12.83
C VAL A 271 1.60 13.66 13.73
N LYS A 272 1.66 12.87 14.82
CA LYS A 272 0.56 12.81 15.80
C LYS A 272 0.29 14.16 16.43
N GLN A 273 1.34 14.88 16.81
CA GLN A 273 1.23 16.21 17.40
C GLN A 273 0.60 17.23 16.44
N ASN A 274 0.96 17.19 15.15
CA ASN A 274 0.51 18.18 14.17
C ASN A 274 -0.87 17.87 13.57
N TYR A 275 -1.21 16.60 13.38
CA TYR A 275 -2.42 16.17 12.67
C TYR A 275 -3.42 15.36 13.53
N GLY A 276 -3.05 15.02 14.77
CA GLY A 276 -3.90 14.32 15.74
C GLY A 276 -3.93 12.79 15.60
N GLU A 277 -4.69 12.14 16.48
CA GLU A 277 -4.75 10.66 16.60
C GLU A 277 -5.42 9.94 15.41
N LYS A 278 -6.15 10.67 14.57
CA LYS A 278 -7.00 10.12 13.50
C LYS A 278 -6.33 10.14 12.12
N VAL A 279 -5.11 10.67 12.01
CA VAL A 279 -4.37 10.67 10.75
C VAL A 279 -3.94 9.23 10.42
N LEU A 280 -4.31 8.73 9.25
CA LEU A 280 -3.85 7.44 8.76
C LEU A 280 -2.41 7.59 8.28
N ILE A 281 -1.49 6.80 8.83
CA ILE A 281 -0.10 6.72 8.38
C ILE A 281 0.09 5.37 7.70
N GLN A 282 0.15 5.38 6.37
CA GLN A 282 0.47 4.22 5.57
C GLN A 282 1.98 4.14 5.33
N PHE A 283 2.62 3.10 5.86
CA PHE A 283 3.99 2.74 5.52
C PHE A 283 4.03 1.99 4.18
N GLU A 284 5.00 2.33 3.35
CA GLU A 284 5.16 1.76 2.01
C GLU A 284 6.63 1.55 1.65
N ASP A 285 6.96 0.41 1.05
CA ASP A 285 8.26 0.09 0.46
C ASP A 285 9.47 0.26 1.41
N PHE A 286 9.26 -0.02 2.70
CA PHE A 286 10.35 -0.21 3.68
C PHE A 286 11.00 -1.59 3.52
N ALA A 287 12.23 -1.77 4.00
CA ALA A 287 12.80 -3.12 4.05
C ALA A 287 12.11 -4.02 5.10
N ASN A 288 12.04 -5.32 4.80
CA ASN A 288 11.42 -6.38 5.62
C ASN A 288 11.52 -6.20 7.13
N HIS A 289 12.72 -6.02 7.66
CA HIS A 289 12.92 -5.90 9.10
C HIS A 289 12.26 -4.62 9.67
N ASN A 290 12.47 -3.47 9.01
CA ASN A 290 11.90 -2.19 9.40
C ASN A 290 10.37 -2.21 9.29
N ALA A 291 9.80 -2.74 8.21
CA ALA A 291 8.34 -2.75 8.04
C ALA A 291 7.61 -3.48 9.18
N PHE A 292 8.09 -4.66 9.57
CA PHE A 292 7.52 -5.41 10.70
C PHE A 292 7.71 -4.68 12.03
N ASP A 293 8.92 -4.18 12.31
CA ASP A 293 9.22 -3.49 13.56
C ASP A 293 8.40 -2.20 13.71
N LEU A 294 8.21 -1.44 12.62
CA LEU A 294 7.41 -0.22 12.60
C LEU A 294 5.93 -0.51 12.82
N LEU A 295 5.38 -1.50 12.12
CA LEU A 295 3.98 -1.90 12.29
C LEU A 295 3.71 -2.37 13.72
N ALA A 296 4.59 -3.20 14.29
CA ALA A 296 4.46 -3.69 15.66
C ALA A 296 4.62 -2.57 16.70
N ARG A 297 5.59 -1.66 16.51
CA ARG A 297 5.87 -0.56 17.45
C ARG A 297 4.78 0.51 17.45
N TYR A 298 4.27 0.87 16.28
CA TYR A 298 3.32 1.99 16.14
C TYR A 298 1.86 1.56 16.03
N GLY A 299 1.56 0.28 15.76
CA GLY A 299 0.19 -0.25 15.68
C GLY A 299 -0.66 -0.05 16.94
N THR A 300 -0.03 0.06 18.11
CA THR A 300 -0.73 0.29 19.39
C THR A 300 -0.89 1.77 19.75
N THR A 301 -0.08 2.64 19.12
CA THR A 301 -0.01 4.06 19.47
C THR A 301 -0.57 4.97 18.39
N HIS A 302 -0.62 4.55 17.13
CA HIS A 302 -1.05 5.36 15.99
C HIS A 302 -2.04 4.58 15.11
N LEU A 303 -2.78 5.30 14.28
CA LEU A 303 -3.53 4.71 13.19
C LEU A 303 -2.58 4.42 12.02
N VAL A 304 -1.95 3.25 12.05
CA VAL A 304 -0.97 2.83 11.03
C VAL A 304 -1.47 1.65 10.21
N PHE A 305 -1.05 1.63 8.95
CA PHE A 305 -1.30 0.55 8.00
C PHE A 305 -0.02 0.33 7.19
N ASN A 306 0.30 -0.90 6.85
CA ASN A 306 1.38 -1.19 5.89
C ASN A 306 0.77 -1.95 4.71
N ASP A 307 0.78 -1.34 3.52
CA ASP A 307 0.10 -1.93 2.35
C ASP A 307 0.81 -3.19 1.84
N ASP A 308 2.15 -3.23 1.92
CA ASP A 308 2.95 -4.37 1.49
C ASP A 308 2.68 -5.64 2.32
N ILE A 309 2.42 -5.47 3.63
CA ILE A 309 2.09 -6.55 4.55
C ILE A 309 0.57 -6.79 4.57
N GLN A 310 -0.20 -5.79 5.00
CA GLN A 310 -1.63 -5.94 5.33
C GLN A 310 -2.52 -5.79 4.09
N GLY A 311 -2.20 -4.87 3.19
CA GLY A 311 -2.94 -4.69 1.93
C GLY A 311 -2.79 -5.87 0.99
N THR A 312 -1.57 -6.36 0.81
CA THR A 312 -1.26 -7.58 0.05
C THR A 312 -1.97 -8.79 0.66
N ALA A 313 -1.93 -8.95 1.99
CA ALA A 313 -2.64 -10.01 2.67
C ALA A 313 -4.15 -9.98 2.38
N SER A 314 -4.76 -8.80 2.47
CA SER A 314 -6.20 -8.63 2.25
C SER A 314 -6.62 -8.89 0.81
N VAL A 315 -5.88 -8.41 -0.19
CA VAL A 315 -6.25 -8.65 -1.60
C VAL A 315 -6.10 -10.13 -1.96
N VAL A 316 -5.05 -10.80 -1.48
CA VAL A 316 -4.85 -12.23 -1.73
C VAL A 316 -5.92 -13.07 -1.04
N LEU A 317 -6.26 -12.75 0.20
CA LEU A 317 -7.36 -13.41 0.90
C LEU A 317 -8.68 -13.23 0.14
N ALA A 318 -8.97 -12.04 -0.37
CA ALA A 318 -10.16 -11.80 -1.18
C ALA A 318 -10.20 -12.69 -2.44
N GLY A 319 -9.06 -12.79 -3.14
CA GLY A 319 -8.94 -13.67 -4.30
C GLY A 319 -9.14 -15.14 -3.96
N LEU A 320 -8.60 -15.60 -2.81
CA LEU A 320 -8.80 -16.97 -2.33
C LEU A 320 -10.28 -17.23 -1.99
N VAL A 321 -10.92 -16.33 -1.23
CA VAL A 321 -12.34 -16.44 -0.88
C VAL A 321 -13.21 -16.44 -2.14
N ALA A 322 -12.88 -15.62 -3.14
CA ALA A 322 -13.56 -15.63 -4.43
C ALA A 322 -13.32 -16.96 -5.19
N ALA A 323 -12.08 -17.47 -5.20
CA ALA A 323 -11.71 -18.71 -5.85
C ALA A 323 -12.47 -19.93 -5.29
N LEU A 324 -12.83 -19.93 -3.99
CA LEU A 324 -13.66 -20.99 -3.39
C LEU A 324 -15.02 -21.16 -4.09
N LYS A 325 -15.58 -20.11 -4.72
CA LYS A 325 -16.79 -20.25 -5.53
C LYS A 325 -16.58 -21.04 -6.82
N LEU A 326 -15.35 -21.08 -7.33
CA LEU A 326 -14.97 -21.87 -8.48
C LEU A 326 -14.57 -23.29 -8.08
N VAL A 327 -13.70 -23.42 -7.07
CA VAL A 327 -13.11 -24.72 -6.70
C VAL A 327 -13.95 -25.52 -5.70
N GLY A 328 -14.89 -24.87 -5.01
CA GLY A 328 -15.67 -25.46 -3.92
C GLY A 328 -14.87 -25.58 -2.62
N GLY A 329 -15.57 -25.96 -1.55
CA GLY A 329 -14.97 -26.17 -0.23
C GLY A 329 -14.80 -24.89 0.60
N THR A 330 -14.03 -25.01 1.67
CA THR A 330 -13.75 -23.93 2.63
C THR A 330 -12.25 -23.64 2.73
N LEU A 331 -11.85 -22.45 3.21
CA LEU A 331 -10.44 -22.13 3.43
C LEU A 331 -9.74 -23.18 4.30
N ALA A 332 -10.44 -23.71 5.30
CA ALA A 332 -9.92 -24.72 6.21
C ALA A 332 -9.71 -26.10 5.57
N GLU A 333 -10.27 -26.37 4.38
CA GLU A 333 -10.07 -27.65 3.67
C GLU A 333 -8.81 -27.65 2.79
N HIS A 334 -8.29 -26.48 2.46
CA HIS A 334 -7.13 -26.30 1.60
C HIS A 334 -5.80 -26.40 2.35
N THR A 335 -4.76 -26.81 1.62
CA THR A 335 -3.35 -26.79 2.05
C THR A 335 -2.60 -25.79 1.20
N TYR A 336 -1.88 -24.88 1.85
CA TYR A 336 -1.23 -23.73 1.24
C TYR A 336 0.28 -23.91 1.22
N LEU A 337 0.91 -23.65 0.09
CA LEU A 337 2.36 -23.59 -0.05
C LEU A 337 2.78 -22.24 -0.64
N PHE A 338 3.69 -21.56 0.05
CA PHE A 338 4.25 -20.29 -0.38
C PHE A 338 5.69 -20.47 -0.85
N LEU A 339 6.04 -19.85 -1.98
CA LEU A 339 7.42 -19.55 -2.34
C LEU A 339 7.69 -18.08 -2.00
N GLY A 340 8.52 -17.84 -0.99
CA GLY A 340 8.72 -16.51 -0.41
C GLY A 340 8.19 -16.44 1.01
N ALA A 341 9.05 -16.02 1.94
CA ALA A 341 8.74 -15.92 3.36
C ALA A 341 9.22 -14.57 3.91
N GLY A 342 8.93 -13.48 3.19
CA GLY A 342 9.14 -12.09 3.59
C GLY A 342 7.86 -11.44 4.10
N GLU A 343 7.77 -10.12 3.95
CA GLU A 343 6.59 -9.29 4.30
C GLU A 343 5.28 -9.85 3.74
N ALA A 344 5.15 -9.89 2.41
CA ALA A 344 3.94 -10.35 1.75
C ALA A 344 3.59 -11.80 2.12
N GLY A 345 4.53 -12.74 1.98
CA GLY A 345 4.27 -14.17 2.21
C GLY A 345 3.78 -14.48 3.63
N THR A 346 4.42 -13.90 4.65
CA THR A 346 4.01 -14.14 6.05
C THR A 346 2.77 -13.33 6.45
N GLY A 347 2.58 -12.12 5.92
CA GLY A 347 1.34 -11.35 6.12
C GLY A 347 0.11 -12.04 5.54
N ILE A 348 0.20 -12.53 4.30
CA ILE A 348 -0.86 -13.31 3.65
C ILE A 348 -1.15 -14.58 4.46
N ALA A 349 -0.12 -15.34 4.83
CA ALA A 349 -0.26 -16.57 5.60
C ALA A 349 -0.98 -16.34 6.93
N GLU A 350 -0.64 -15.27 7.65
CA GLU A 350 -1.27 -14.90 8.92
C GLU A 350 -2.75 -14.54 8.74
N LEU A 351 -3.08 -13.75 7.72
CA LEU A 351 -4.46 -13.35 7.48
C LEU A 351 -5.35 -14.53 7.03
N ILE A 352 -4.81 -15.47 6.24
CA ILE A 352 -5.50 -16.73 5.91
C ILE A 352 -5.73 -17.55 7.18
N ALA A 353 -4.72 -17.70 8.05
CA ALA A 353 -4.86 -18.43 9.31
C ALA A 353 -5.90 -17.78 10.24
N LEU A 354 -5.93 -16.45 10.31
CA LEU A 354 -6.90 -15.70 11.08
C LEU A 354 -8.32 -15.90 10.56
N GLU A 355 -8.53 -15.80 9.24
CA GLU A 355 -9.83 -16.03 8.62
C GLU A 355 -10.32 -17.46 8.87
N MET A 356 -9.45 -18.47 8.69
CA MET A 356 -9.76 -19.86 9.03
C MET A 356 -10.15 -20.01 10.51
N SER A 357 -9.44 -19.32 11.41
CA SER A 357 -9.74 -19.33 12.84
C SER A 357 -11.11 -18.71 13.13
N ARG A 358 -11.46 -17.60 12.47
CA ARG A 358 -12.78 -16.95 12.61
C ARG A 358 -13.92 -17.84 12.10
N GLN A 359 -13.76 -18.44 10.92
CA GLN A 359 -14.79 -19.31 10.33
C GLN A 359 -15.01 -20.59 11.12
N THR A 360 -13.93 -21.23 11.60
CA THR A 360 -14.00 -22.55 12.26
C THR A 360 -14.07 -22.47 13.78
N LYS A 361 -13.80 -21.31 14.38
CA LYS A 361 -13.58 -21.12 15.83
C LYS A 361 -12.43 -21.96 16.40
N THR A 362 -11.52 -22.39 15.53
CA THR A 362 -10.32 -23.14 15.90
C THR A 362 -9.21 -22.17 16.31
N PRO A 363 -8.37 -22.47 17.31
CA PRO A 363 -7.20 -21.64 17.63
C PRO A 363 -6.31 -21.41 16.40
N ILE A 364 -5.75 -20.20 16.29
CA ILE A 364 -4.96 -19.80 15.12
C ILE A 364 -3.76 -20.72 14.87
N ASP A 365 -3.11 -21.23 15.92
CA ASP A 365 -1.96 -22.14 15.79
C ASP A 365 -2.30 -23.47 15.11
N GLU A 366 -3.53 -23.95 15.29
CA GLU A 366 -4.02 -25.14 14.58
C GLU A 366 -4.31 -24.82 13.11
N CYS A 367 -4.83 -23.61 12.83
CA CYS A 367 -5.07 -23.14 11.46
C CYS A 367 -3.76 -22.99 10.68
N ARG A 368 -2.67 -22.57 11.34
CA ARG A 368 -1.33 -22.45 10.74
C ARG A 368 -0.77 -23.77 10.21
N LYS A 369 -1.18 -24.93 10.75
CA LYS A 369 -0.65 -26.26 10.37
C LYS A 369 -0.88 -26.63 8.89
N LYS A 370 -1.84 -25.98 8.22
CA LYS A 370 -2.11 -26.18 6.79
C LYS A 370 -1.34 -25.23 5.88
N ILE A 371 -0.52 -24.35 6.44
CA ILE A 371 0.18 -23.30 5.71
C ILE A 371 1.70 -23.52 5.81
N TRP A 372 2.32 -23.68 4.65
CA TRP A 372 3.74 -24.01 4.50
C TRP A 372 4.46 -22.93 3.70
N LEU A 373 5.68 -22.58 4.12
CA LEU A 373 6.48 -21.54 3.48
C LEU A 373 7.86 -22.06 3.08
N VAL A 374 8.33 -21.66 1.90
CA VAL A 374 9.67 -21.96 1.37
C VAL A 374 10.44 -20.65 1.25
N ASP A 375 11.62 -20.58 1.86
CA ASP A 375 12.54 -19.44 1.70
C ASP A 375 13.77 -19.82 0.87
N SER A 376 14.75 -18.92 0.78
CA SER A 376 15.98 -19.14 -0.01
C SER A 376 16.81 -20.35 0.41
N LYS A 377 16.55 -20.92 1.60
CA LYS A 377 17.21 -22.13 2.11
C LYS A 377 16.29 -23.35 2.11
N GLY A 378 15.10 -23.27 1.49
CA GLY A 378 14.14 -24.37 1.37
C GLY A 378 12.95 -24.25 2.33
N LEU A 379 12.25 -25.37 2.56
CA LEU A 379 11.04 -25.45 3.39
C LEU A 379 11.35 -25.02 4.84
N ILE A 380 10.48 -24.18 5.39
CA ILE A 380 10.50 -23.74 6.78
C ILE A 380 9.94 -24.87 7.66
N VAL A 381 10.80 -25.43 8.51
CA VAL A 381 10.49 -26.59 9.36
C VAL A 381 11.11 -26.44 10.74
N SER A 382 10.60 -27.18 11.72
CA SER A 382 11.03 -27.14 13.14
C SER A 382 12.54 -27.34 13.31
N ALA A 383 13.16 -28.22 12.52
CA ALA A 383 14.60 -28.47 12.54
C ALA A 383 15.45 -27.22 12.19
N ARG A 384 14.87 -26.20 11.55
CA ARG A 384 15.54 -24.95 11.18
C ARG A 384 15.26 -23.80 12.16
N LYS A 385 14.39 -23.98 13.16
CA LYS A 385 13.77 -22.91 13.96
C LYS A 385 14.75 -21.94 14.62
N GLU A 386 15.91 -22.42 15.07
CA GLU A 386 16.95 -21.58 15.68
C GLU A 386 17.58 -20.58 14.71
N SER A 387 17.64 -20.92 13.41
CA SER A 387 18.23 -20.06 12.37
C SER A 387 17.24 -19.11 11.71
N LEU A 388 15.96 -19.18 12.09
CA LEU A 388 14.88 -18.40 11.48
C LEU A 388 14.68 -17.07 12.20
N GLN A 389 14.37 -16.03 11.42
CA GLN A 389 13.83 -14.78 11.95
C GLN A 389 12.53 -15.04 12.73
N HIS A 390 12.24 -14.19 13.73
CA HIS A 390 11.11 -14.38 14.64
C HIS A 390 9.78 -14.58 13.90
N PHE A 391 9.47 -13.74 12.91
CA PHE A 391 8.24 -13.79 12.11
C PHE A 391 8.08 -15.08 11.26
N LYS A 392 9.17 -15.84 11.06
CA LYS A 392 9.13 -17.15 10.37
C LYS A 392 8.86 -18.33 11.30
N LYS A 393 9.11 -18.18 12.60
CA LYS A 393 9.03 -19.27 13.58
C LYS A 393 7.63 -19.89 13.74
N PRO A 394 6.51 -19.14 13.63
CA PRO A 394 5.16 -19.73 13.68
C PRO A 394 4.87 -20.74 12.55
N TRP A 395 5.62 -20.68 11.46
CA TRP A 395 5.44 -21.52 10.27
C TRP A 395 6.37 -22.74 10.23
N ALA A 396 7.20 -22.91 11.26
CA ALA A 396 8.21 -23.97 11.36
C ALA A 396 7.61 -25.26 11.94
N HIS A 397 6.78 -25.92 11.14
CA HIS A 397 6.10 -27.17 11.50
C HIS A 397 7.05 -28.37 11.50
N GLU A 398 6.65 -29.46 12.15
CA GLU A 398 7.37 -30.73 12.07
C GLU A 398 7.20 -31.36 10.68
N HIS A 399 8.31 -31.44 9.94
CA HIS A 399 8.40 -32.08 8.62
C HIS A 399 9.87 -32.29 8.27
N GLU A 400 10.16 -33.24 7.38
CA GLU A 400 11.51 -33.38 6.81
C GLU A 400 11.91 -32.11 6.04
N HIS A 401 13.18 -31.72 6.16
CA HIS A 401 13.66 -30.54 5.47
C HIS A 401 13.83 -30.81 3.97
N VAL A 402 13.13 -30.02 3.16
CA VAL A 402 13.18 -30.08 1.69
C VAL A 402 13.83 -28.81 1.14
N ARG A 403 14.73 -28.95 0.16
CA ARG A 403 15.55 -27.83 -0.34
C ARG A 403 14.91 -27.02 -1.45
N ASN A 404 14.19 -27.65 -2.38
CA ASN A 404 13.64 -27.00 -3.56
C ASN A 404 12.11 -27.01 -3.57
N LEU A 405 11.51 -26.14 -4.39
CA LEU A 405 10.06 -25.98 -4.46
C LEU A 405 9.34 -27.22 -5.00
N LEU A 406 9.89 -27.88 -6.02
CA LEU A 406 9.26 -29.04 -6.64
C LEU A 406 9.09 -30.20 -5.64
N ASP A 407 10.15 -30.50 -4.89
CA ASP A 407 10.12 -31.51 -3.84
C ASP A 407 9.13 -31.10 -2.72
N ALA A 408 9.04 -29.81 -2.39
CA ALA A 408 8.06 -29.32 -1.41
C ALA A 408 6.62 -29.49 -1.91
N VAL A 409 6.36 -29.22 -3.19
CA VAL A 409 5.05 -29.45 -3.84
C VAL A 409 4.69 -30.94 -3.80
N ASN A 410 5.65 -31.82 -4.11
CA ASN A 410 5.42 -33.27 -4.10
C ASN A 410 5.20 -33.84 -2.68
N ALA A 411 5.90 -33.30 -1.69
CA ALA A 411 5.79 -33.75 -0.29
C ALA A 411 4.51 -33.23 0.38
N ILE A 412 4.23 -31.93 0.24
CA ILE A 412 3.10 -31.26 0.90
C ILE A 412 1.78 -31.49 0.16
N LYS A 413 1.83 -31.68 -1.16
CA LYS A 413 0.66 -31.78 -2.06
C LYS A 413 -0.33 -30.64 -1.85
N PRO A 414 0.09 -29.37 -2.00
CA PRO A 414 -0.75 -28.22 -1.74
C PRO A 414 -1.89 -28.11 -2.76
N THR A 415 -3.03 -27.59 -2.33
CA THR A 415 -4.13 -27.21 -3.22
C THR A 415 -3.98 -25.76 -3.72
N VAL A 416 -3.23 -24.95 -2.98
CA VAL A 416 -2.98 -23.54 -3.27
C VAL A 416 -1.47 -23.27 -3.27
N LEU A 417 -0.95 -22.72 -4.35
CA LEU A 417 0.45 -22.32 -4.50
C LEU A 417 0.56 -20.81 -4.69
N ILE A 418 1.32 -20.12 -3.82
CA ILE A 418 1.42 -18.66 -3.78
C ILE A 418 2.88 -18.22 -3.88
N GLY A 419 3.18 -17.39 -4.87
CA GLY A 419 4.51 -16.86 -5.16
C GLY A 419 4.63 -15.42 -4.67
N THR A 420 5.55 -15.17 -3.75
CA THR A 420 5.89 -13.84 -3.18
C THR A 420 7.41 -13.70 -3.03
N SER A 421 8.15 -14.31 -3.95
CA SER A 421 9.60 -14.49 -3.83
C SER A 421 10.42 -13.31 -4.32
N GLY A 422 9.85 -12.48 -5.20
CA GLY A 422 10.57 -11.48 -5.99
C GLY A 422 11.52 -12.08 -7.02
N LYS A 423 11.39 -13.38 -7.34
CA LYS A 423 12.26 -14.09 -8.30
C LYS A 423 11.44 -14.76 -9.39
N GLY A 424 11.63 -14.26 -10.61
CA GLY A 424 10.90 -14.74 -11.79
C GLY A 424 11.22 -16.18 -12.19
N GLN A 425 10.28 -16.81 -12.92
CA GLN A 425 10.43 -18.13 -13.55
C GLN A 425 10.75 -19.27 -12.55
N THR A 426 10.19 -19.19 -11.34
CA THR A 426 10.39 -20.18 -10.28
C THR A 426 9.25 -21.21 -10.18
N PHE A 427 8.05 -20.88 -10.67
CA PHE A 427 7.00 -21.87 -10.92
C PHE A 427 7.26 -22.50 -12.28
N THR A 428 8.17 -23.47 -12.33
CA THR A 428 8.55 -24.14 -13.58
C THR A 428 7.41 -25.02 -14.11
N GLN A 429 7.56 -25.52 -15.34
CA GLN A 429 6.60 -26.46 -15.92
C GLN A 429 6.38 -27.68 -15.01
N GLU A 430 7.45 -28.26 -14.47
CA GLU A 430 7.38 -29.42 -13.59
C GLU A 430 6.62 -29.10 -12.29
N VAL A 431 6.78 -27.89 -11.76
CA VAL A 431 6.05 -27.44 -10.56
C VAL A 431 4.55 -27.31 -10.86
N VAL A 432 4.19 -26.66 -11.97
CA VAL A 432 2.79 -26.45 -12.34
C VAL A 432 2.11 -27.76 -12.75
N GLU A 433 2.79 -28.64 -13.48
CA GLU A 433 2.29 -29.97 -13.80
C GLU A 433 2.15 -30.86 -12.56
N ALA A 434 3.11 -30.80 -11.62
CA ALA A 434 3.03 -31.54 -10.37
C ALA A 434 1.80 -31.15 -9.56
N ILE A 435 1.59 -29.86 -9.26
CA ILE A 435 0.40 -29.42 -8.53
C ILE A 435 -0.90 -29.73 -9.29
N SER A 436 -0.87 -29.66 -10.63
CA SER A 436 -2.01 -29.99 -11.48
C SER A 436 -2.30 -31.49 -11.57
N SER A 437 -1.37 -32.36 -11.16
CA SER A 437 -1.54 -33.82 -11.24
C SER A 437 -2.42 -34.39 -10.13
N PHE A 438 -2.46 -33.73 -8.97
CA PHE A 438 -3.24 -34.15 -7.80
C PHE A 438 -4.35 -33.17 -7.41
N ASN A 439 -4.49 -32.05 -8.13
CA ASN A 439 -5.62 -31.13 -8.01
C ASN A 439 -6.39 -31.03 -9.33
N GLU A 440 -7.72 -31.12 -9.29
CA GLU A 440 -8.56 -30.91 -10.48
C GLU A 440 -8.48 -29.46 -10.96
N MET A 441 -8.60 -28.50 -10.04
CA MET A 441 -8.44 -27.07 -10.27
C MET A 441 -7.44 -26.48 -9.26
N PRO A 442 -6.12 -26.52 -9.55
CA PRO A 442 -5.13 -25.93 -8.66
C PRO A 442 -5.28 -24.40 -8.63
N ILE A 443 -5.17 -23.80 -7.44
CA ILE A 443 -5.08 -22.34 -7.31
C ILE A 443 -3.59 -21.96 -7.35
N ILE A 444 -3.21 -21.13 -8.31
CA ILE A 444 -1.82 -20.70 -8.52
C ILE A 444 -1.79 -19.17 -8.57
N LEU A 445 -1.11 -18.54 -7.61
CA LEU A 445 -1.00 -17.09 -7.51
C LEU A 445 0.47 -16.67 -7.69
N ALA A 446 0.82 -16.02 -8.80
CA ALA A 446 2.18 -15.56 -9.11
C ALA A 446 2.30 -14.04 -8.87
N LEU A 447 2.57 -13.64 -7.62
CA LEU A 447 2.32 -12.29 -7.14
C LEU A 447 3.53 -11.35 -7.21
N SER A 448 4.70 -11.85 -7.55
CA SER A 448 5.92 -11.02 -7.60
C SER A 448 5.85 -9.96 -8.71
N ASN A 449 6.31 -8.75 -8.38
CA ASN A 449 6.32 -7.58 -9.25
C ASN A 449 7.75 -7.09 -9.51
N PRO A 450 8.05 -6.48 -10.68
CA PRO A 450 7.19 -6.34 -11.87
C PRO A 450 7.08 -7.67 -12.66
N THR A 451 6.51 -7.66 -13.87
CA THR A 451 6.30 -8.84 -14.74
C THR A 451 7.56 -9.72 -14.91
N SER A 452 8.76 -9.12 -14.97
CA SER A 452 10.03 -9.86 -15.06
C SER A 452 10.35 -10.71 -13.82
N GLN A 453 9.74 -10.41 -12.68
CA GLN A 453 9.88 -11.14 -11.42
C GLN A 453 8.72 -12.09 -11.12
N ALA A 454 7.70 -12.15 -11.98
CA ALA A 454 6.58 -13.06 -11.80
C ALA A 454 7.05 -14.53 -11.83
N GLU A 455 6.57 -15.34 -10.89
CA GLU A 455 6.96 -16.74 -10.73
C GLU A 455 6.71 -17.58 -12.00
N CYS A 456 5.63 -17.29 -12.73
CA CYS A 456 5.35 -17.74 -14.09
C CYS A 456 4.40 -16.75 -14.78
N THR A 457 4.26 -16.87 -16.10
CA THR A 457 3.29 -16.07 -16.89
C THR A 457 1.90 -16.73 -16.91
N ALA A 458 0.88 -15.96 -17.29
CA ALA A 458 -0.46 -16.50 -17.52
C ALA A 458 -0.48 -17.63 -18.57
N GLU A 459 0.23 -17.43 -19.68
CA GLU A 459 0.32 -18.43 -20.76
C GLU A 459 0.93 -19.73 -20.27
N GLN A 460 2.00 -19.65 -19.49
CA GLN A 460 2.67 -20.79 -18.86
C GLN A 460 1.71 -21.52 -17.90
N ALA A 461 1.07 -20.79 -16.98
CA ALA A 461 0.17 -21.37 -15.99
C ALA A 461 -1.02 -22.10 -16.64
N TYR A 462 -1.69 -21.50 -17.62
CA TYR A 462 -2.81 -22.14 -18.31
C TYR A 462 -2.34 -23.31 -19.19
N THR A 463 -1.23 -23.18 -19.91
CA THR A 463 -0.73 -24.26 -20.77
C THR A 463 -0.33 -25.49 -19.95
N TRP A 464 0.48 -25.30 -18.91
CA TRP A 464 1.01 -26.41 -18.10
C TRP A 464 -0.07 -27.06 -17.21
N SER A 465 -1.10 -26.31 -16.82
CA SER A 465 -2.26 -26.87 -16.09
C SER A 465 -3.37 -27.44 -16.98
N LYS A 466 -3.22 -27.34 -18.31
CA LYS A 466 -4.24 -27.70 -19.31
C LYS A 466 -5.55 -26.90 -19.16
N GLY A 467 -5.43 -25.60 -18.89
CA GLY A 467 -6.55 -24.66 -18.74
C GLY A 467 -7.33 -24.80 -17.43
N ARG A 468 -6.84 -25.59 -16.47
CA ARG A 468 -7.56 -25.89 -15.22
C ARG A 468 -7.18 -24.99 -14.05
N ALA A 469 -6.02 -24.33 -14.09
CA ALA A 469 -5.58 -23.48 -13.00
C ALA A 469 -6.51 -22.28 -12.81
N VAL A 470 -6.88 -22.01 -11.56
CA VAL A 470 -7.38 -20.71 -11.14
C VAL A 470 -6.15 -19.83 -10.90
N PHE A 471 -5.93 -18.87 -11.79
CA PHE A 471 -4.68 -18.13 -11.86
C PHE A 471 -4.87 -16.63 -11.66
N ALA A 472 -4.02 -16.03 -10.82
CA ALA A 472 -3.90 -14.59 -10.69
C ALA A 472 -2.46 -14.15 -10.46
N THR A 473 -2.18 -12.90 -10.81
CA THR A 473 -0.81 -12.35 -10.84
C THR A 473 -0.71 -11.03 -10.09
N GLY A 474 0.51 -10.63 -9.72
CA GLY A 474 0.76 -9.29 -9.17
C GLY A 474 0.77 -8.21 -10.26
N SER A 475 1.38 -8.51 -11.40
CA SER A 475 1.51 -7.63 -12.57
C SER A 475 0.50 -8.00 -13.68
N PRO A 476 0.10 -7.06 -14.55
CA PRO A 476 -0.86 -7.34 -15.61
C PRO A 476 -0.28 -8.29 -16.67
N PHE A 477 -1.12 -9.17 -17.20
CA PHE A 477 -0.84 -10.05 -18.34
C PHE A 477 -2.02 -10.00 -19.31
N ASP A 478 -1.73 -10.17 -20.60
CA ASP A 478 -2.76 -10.25 -21.64
C ASP A 478 -3.63 -11.51 -21.48
N PRO A 479 -4.88 -11.47 -21.97
CA PRO A 479 -5.71 -12.67 -22.07
C PRO A 479 -5.03 -13.80 -22.87
N VAL A 480 -5.25 -15.04 -22.45
CA VAL A 480 -4.64 -16.24 -23.06
C VAL A 480 -5.71 -17.10 -23.68
N GLU A 481 -5.57 -17.44 -24.97
CA GLU A 481 -6.42 -18.45 -25.61
C GLU A 481 -5.82 -19.85 -25.42
N TYR A 482 -6.57 -20.75 -24.81
CA TYR A 482 -6.19 -22.16 -24.64
C TYR A 482 -7.36 -23.07 -25.06
N ASN A 483 -7.14 -23.95 -26.05
CA ASN A 483 -8.15 -24.87 -26.59
C ASN A 483 -9.49 -24.18 -26.95
N GLY A 484 -9.43 -23.00 -27.58
CA GLY A 484 -10.62 -22.23 -28.00
C GLY A 484 -11.37 -21.53 -26.86
N LYS A 485 -10.84 -21.55 -25.63
CA LYS A 485 -11.34 -20.77 -24.49
C LYS A 485 -10.38 -19.62 -24.19
N ILE A 486 -10.93 -18.42 -24.03
CA ILE A 486 -10.17 -17.24 -23.59
C ILE A 486 -10.16 -17.23 -22.06
N HIS A 487 -8.97 -17.22 -21.48
CA HIS A 487 -8.71 -17.06 -20.06
C HIS A 487 -8.18 -15.67 -19.78
N VAL A 488 -8.84 -14.92 -18.89
CA VAL A 488 -8.37 -13.61 -18.46
C VAL A 488 -7.78 -13.77 -17.05
N PRO A 489 -6.46 -13.60 -16.86
CA PRO A 489 -5.87 -13.74 -15.53
C PRO A 489 -6.31 -12.59 -14.63
N GLY A 490 -6.69 -12.92 -13.39
CA GLY A 490 -6.96 -11.89 -12.38
C GLY A 490 -5.67 -11.20 -11.95
N GLN A 491 -5.75 -9.95 -11.50
CA GLN A 491 -4.61 -9.23 -10.90
C GLN A 491 -4.87 -9.00 -9.41
N ALA A 492 -4.06 -9.61 -8.55
CA ALA A 492 -4.06 -9.37 -7.11
C ALA A 492 -3.33 -8.06 -6.79
N ASN A 493 -3.95 -6.94 -7.20
CA ASN A 493 -3.39 -5.61 -7.05
C ASN A 493 -3.95 -4.94 -5.79
N ASN A 494 -3.07 -4.51 -4.88
CA ASN A 494 -3.45 -3.85 -3.63
C ASN A 494 -4.32 -2.59 -3.84
N ALA A 495 -4.31 -2.00 -5.04
CA ALA A 495 -5.20 -0.91 -5.45
C ALA A 495 -6.70 -1.26 -5.36
N TYR A 496 -7.08 -2.54 -5.22
CA TYR A 496 -8.44 -2.91 -4.84
C TYR A 496 -8.77 -2.59 -3.38
N ILE A 497 -7.79 -2.71 -2.46
CA ILE A 497 -8.00 -2.67 -1.02
C ILE A 497 -7.74 -1.27 -0.46
N PHE A 498 -6.50 -0.77 -0.53
CA PHE A 498 -6.10 0.40 0.25
C PHE A 498 -6.97 1.65 0.03
N PRO A 499 -7.48 1.96 -1.20
CA PRO A 499 -8.29 3.16 -1.37
C PRO A 499 -9.62 3.09 -0.61
N GLY A 500 -10.29 1.94 -0.65
CA GLY A 500 -11.53 1.70 0.09
C GLY A 500 -11.28 1.52 1.58
N PHE A 501 -10.20 0.81 1.94
CA PHE A 501 -9.82 0.59 3.33
C PHE A 501 -9.54 1.91 4.05
N GLY A 502 -8.63 2.74 3.51
CA GLY A 502 -8.31 4.01 4.14
C GLY A 502 -9.48 5.00 4.11
N LEU A 503 -10.34 4.98 3.08
CA LEU A 503 -11.60 5.74 3.12
C LEU A 503 -12.49 5.30 4.28
N GLY A 504 -12.67 4.00 4.48
CA GLY A 504 -13.48 3.44 5.57
C GLY A 504 -12.97 3.85 6.95
N VAL A 505 -11.66 3.72 7.16
CA VAL A 505 -10.97 4.15 8.38
C VAL A 505 -11.13 5.65 8.65
N VAL A 506 -10.90 6.49 7.62
CA VAL A 506 -11.02 7.95 7.73
C VAL A 506 -12.45 8.37 8.03
N MET A 507 -13.44 7.79 7.33
CA MET A 507 -14.85 8.14 7.50
C MET A 507 -15.43 7.67 8.83
N SER A 508 -15.01 6.52 9.36
CA SER A 508 -15.45 6.04 10.67
C SER A 508 -14.80 6.81 11.83
N GLY A 509 -13.70 7.52 11.56
CA GLY A 509 -12.89 8.17 12.59
C GLY A 509 -12.11 7.19 13.46
N ALA A 510 -11.80 5.99 12.94
CA ALA A 510 -11.04 4.98 13.66
C ALA A 510 -9.67 5.53 14.08
N ILE A 511 -9.14 5.04 15.20
CA ILE A 511 -7.83 5.45 15.70
C ILE A 511 -6.81 4.31 15.66
N ARG A 512 -7.25 3.08 15.38
CA ARG A 512 -6.38 1.89 15.22
C ARG A 512 -6.91 1.04 14.07
N VAL A 513 -5.98 0.42 13.35
CA VAL A 513 -6.28 -0.68 12.42
C VAL A 513 -6.34 -1.98 13.22
N HIS A 514 -7.38 -2.76 13.00
CA HIS A 514 -7.53 -4.10 13.57
C HIS A 514 -7.60 -5.13 12.44
N ASP A 515 -7.06 -6.33 12.65
CA ASP A 515 -7.02 -7.36 11.59
C ASP A 515 -8.43 -7.74 11.09
N ASP A 516 -9.43 -7.73 11.96
CA ASP A 516 -10.83 -7.97 11.54
C ASP A 516 -11.34 -6.93 10.52
N MET A 517 -10.76 -5.72 10.46
CA MET A 517 -11.07 -4.75 9.40
C MET A 517 -10.49 -5.19 8.04
N LEU A 518 -9.31 -5.83 8.04
CA LEU A 518 -8.70 -6.41 6.84
C LEU A 518 -9.50 -7.61 6.35
N LEU A 519 -10.01 -8.44 7.27
CA LEU A 519 -10.93 -9.52 6.93
C LEU A 519 -12.20 -8.97 6.26
N ALA A 520 -12.82 -7.96 6.88
CA ALA A 520 -14.01 -7.30 6.33
C ALA A 520 -13.76 -6.68 4.94
N ALA A 521 -12.59 -6.07 4.71
CA ALA A 521 -12.20 -5.58 3.40
C ALA A 521 -12.04 -6.70 2.37
N SER A 522 -11.45 -7.82 2.77
CA SER A 522 -11.23 -9.00 1.91
C SER A 522 -12.55 -9.64 1.50
N GLU A 523 -13.46 -9.85 2.46
CA GLU A 523 -14.80 -10.37 2.20
C GLU A 523 -15.61 -9.42 1.31
N ALA A 524 -15.56 -8.11 1.57
CA ALA A 524 -16.26 -7.11 0.77
C ALA A 524 -15.79 -7.12 -0.69
N LEU A 525 -14.48 -7.24 -0.94
CA LEU A 525 -13.93 -7.37 -2.29
C LEU A 525 -14.39 -8.68 -2.96
N ALA A 526 -14.27 -9.82 -2.27
CA ALA A 526 -14.66 -11.13 -2.80
C ALA A 526 -16.16 -11.19 -3.17
N GLN A 527 -17.02 -10.48 -2.43
CA GLN A 527 -18.45 -10.38 -2.71
C GLN A 527 -18.78 -9.56 -3.96
N GLN A 528 -17.86 -8.71 -4.45
CA GLN A 528 -18.08 -7.95 -5.69
C GLN A 528 -17.79 -8.75 -6.96
N VAL A 529 -17.22 -9.96 -6.86
CA VAL A 529 -16.99 -10.83 -8.02
C VAL A 529 -18.31 -11.46 -8.45
N THR A 530 -18.73 -11.16 -9.69
CA THR A 530 -19.99 -11.63 -10.25
C THR A 530 -19.84 -12.98 -10.95
N GLN A 531 -20.97 -13.66 -11.22
CA GLN A 531 -20.95 -14.91 -12.00
C GLN A 531 -20.31 -14.71 -13.38
N GLU A 532 -20.56 -13.57 -14.04
CA GLU A 532 -19.94 -13.25 -15.33
C GLU A 532 -18.40 -13.18 -15.23
N ASN A 533 -17.87 -12.73 -14.09
CA ASN A 533 -16.42 -12.73 -13.87
C ASN A 533 -15.90 -14.17 -13.72
N PHE A 534 -16.58 -14.99 -12.94
CA PHE A 534 -16.23 -16.40 -12.75
C PHE A 534 -16.29 -17.20 -14.05
N ASP A 535 -17.28 -16.94 -14.91
CA ASP A 535 -17.40 -17.59 -16.21
C ASP A 535 -16.20 -17.30 -17.14
N LYS A 536 -15.55 -16.14 -16.94
CA LYS A 536 -14.30 -15.71 -17.61
C LYS A 536 -13.02 -16.17 -16.88
N GLY A 537 -13.16 -16.87 -15.75
CA GLY A 537 -12.05 -17.34 -14.92
C GLY A 537 -11.46 -16.28 -13.98
N LEU A 538 -12.14 -15.14 -13.80
CA LEU A 538 -11.69 -14.04 -12.95
C LEU A 538 -12.10 -14.25 -11.49
N ILE A 539 -11.14 -14.06 -10.58
CA ILE A 539 -11.36 -14.07 -9.13
C ILE A 539 -11.32 -12.66 -8.52
N TYR A 540 -11.22 -11.63 -9.37
CA TYR A 540 -11.33 -10.22 -9.01
C TYR A 540 -12.29 -9.52 -9.97
N PRO A 541 -13.08 -8.54 -9.52
CA PRO A 541 -13.93 -7.74 -10.41
C PRO A 541 -13.07 -6.76 -11.25
N PRO A 542 -13.57 -6.22 -12.37
CA PRO A 542 -12.79 -5.29 -13.20
C PRO A 542 -12.62 -3.91 -12.55
N PHE A 543 -11.49 -3.25 -12.85
CA PHE A 543 -11.17 -1.91 -12.34
C PHE A 543 -12.11 -0.81 -12.84
N SER A 544 -12.80 -0.99 -13.96
CA SER A 544 -13.88 -0.10 -14.40
C SER A 544 -14.96 0.15 -13.33
N ASN A 545 -15.14 -0.77 -12.37
CA ASN A 545 -16.08 -0.62 -11.25
C ASN A 545 -15.41 -0.22 -9.91
N ILE A 546 -14.13 0.19 -9.93
CA ILE A 546 -13.30 0.33 -8.72
C ILE A 546 -13.88 1.28 -7.68
N ARG A 547 -14.50 2.40 -8.09
CA ARG A 547 -15.16 3.33 -7.17
C ARG A 547 -16.28 2.68 -6.36
N LYS A 548 -17.08 1.84 -7.02
CA LYS A 548 -18.15 1.08 -6.36
C LYS A 548 -17.56 0.05 -5.43
N ILE A 549 -16.51 -0.65 -5.85
CA ILE A 549 -15.80 -1.66 -5.03
C ILE A 549 -15.22 -0.99 -3.78
N SER A 550 -14.47 0.11 -3.93
CA SER A 550 -13.89 0.86 -2.81
C SER A 550 -14.96 1.40 -1.86
N ALA A 551 -16.13 1.82 -2.35
CA ALA A 551 -17.24 2.22 -1.49
C ALA A 551 -17.80 1.05 -0.65
N HIS A 552 -17.91 -0.16 -1.20
CA HIS A 552 -18.33 -1.34 -0.45
C HIS A 552 -17.29 -1.75 0.60
N ILE A 553 -16.00 -1.73 0.24
CA ILE A 553 -14.91 -1.97 1.18
C ILE A 553 -14.95 -0.95 2.31
N ALA A 554 -15.04 0.35 1.98
CA ALA A 554 -15.10 1.43 2.96
C ALA A 554 -16.28 1.27 3.93
N ALA A 555 -17.47 0.91 3.43
CA ALA A 555 -18.65 0.68 4.26
C ALA A 555 -18.45 -0.48 5.25
N ASN A 556 -17.88 -1.61 4.79
CA ASN A 556 -17.65 -2.78 5.64
C ASN A 556 -16.53 -2.55 6.67
N VAL A 557 -15.45 -1.86 6.26
CA VAL A 557 -14.36 -1.46 7.16
C VAL A 557 -14.88 -0.49 8.24
N ALA A 558 -15.67 0.51 7.85
CA ALA A 558 -16.29 1.43 8.79
C ALA A 558 -17.26 0.72 9.75
N ALA A 559 -18.12 -0.18 9.23
CA ALA A 559 -19.01 -1.00 10.05
C ALA A 559 -18.22 -1.82 11.09
N LYS A 560 -17.13 -2.46 10.66
CA LYS A 560 -16.25 -3.22 11.56
C LYS A 560 -15.60 -2.32 12.62
N ALA A 561 -15.21 -1.10 12.27
CA ALA A 561 -14.69 -0.14 13.24
C ALA A 561 -15.71 0.19 14.35
N TYR A 562 -16.98 0.40 13.99
CA TYR A 562 -18.05 0.62 14.97
C TYR A 562 -18.29 -0.61 15.84
N GLU A 563 -18.29 -1.82 15.27
CA GLU A 563 -18.46 -3.07 16.02
C GLU A 563 -17.35 -3.29 17.06
N LEU A 564 -16.11 -2.91 16.72
CA LEU A 564 -14.95 -3.01 17.60
C LEU A 564 -14.89 -1.88 18.66
N GLY A 565 -15.88 -0.99 18.71
CA GLY A 565 -15.95 0.10 19.68
C GLY A 565 -14.90 1.19 19.47
N GLN A 566 -14.35 1.33 18.26
CA GLN A 566 -13.45 2.45 17.93
C GLN A 566 -14.22 3.77 18.10
N PRO A 567 -13.58 4.84 18.63
CA PRO A 567 -14.23 6.11 18.88
C PRO A 567 -14.87 6.62 17.58
N PRO A 568 -16.20 6.70 17.53
CA PRO A 568 -16.90 7.05 16.32
C PRO A 568 -16.64 8.51 15.92
N HIS A 569 -16.67 8.79 14.61
CA HIS A 569 -17.06 10.11 14.12
C HIS A 569 -18.56 10.31 14.42
N LEU A 570 -18.92 10.45 15.70
CA LEU A 570 -20.30 10.80 16.06
C LEU A 570 -20.58 12.18 15.46
N PRO A 571 -21.71 12.37 14.76
CA PRO A 571 -22.20 13.72 14.56
C PRO A 571 -22.31 14.34 15.94
N MET A 572 -21.68 15.48 16.12
CA MET A 572 -21.87 16.33 17.28
C MET A 572 -23.32 16.80 17.22
N PHE A 573 -24.27 15.97 17.65
CA PHE A 573 -25.59 16.42 17.99
C PHE A 573 -25.38 17.31 19.19
N LEU A 574 -25.32 18.62 18.94
CA LEU A 574 -25.55 19.64 19.94
C LEU A 574 -26.91 19.30 20.58
N SER A 575 -26.86 18.59 21.70
CA SER A 575 -27.99 18.52 22.62
C SER A 575 -28.16 19.94 23.15
N TYR A 576 -29.21 20.61 22.66
CA TYR A 576 -29.68 21.89 23.15
C TYR A 576 -30.03 21.85 24.64
#